data_AF-A0A552UEY1-F1
#
_entry.id   AF-A0A552UEY1-F1
#
_cell.length_a   1.000
_cell.length_b   1.000
_cell.length_c   1.000
_cell.angle_alpha   90.00
_cell.angle_beta   90.00
_cell.angle_gamma   90.00
#
_symmetry.space_group_name_H-M   'P 1'
#
loop_
_entity.id
_entity.type
_entity.pdbx_description
1 polymer ?
#
loop_
_entity_poly.entity_id
_entity_poly.type
_entity_poly.pdbx_seq_one_letter_code
_entity_poly.pdbx_strand_id
1 'polypeptide(L)'
;MARTNRFPRFARRDGIIRPLTAGERAIAAEVFGPALDPDPVRLRRAKWFMFQPAWVTMAPDGDIWCHPNGGVWCDDFSAGPLWQRALFVHEMTHVWQHQSGVNLILKRRPFAPYAYLPLVPGKAFTAYGIEQQAVIVEDAYRLSQGGRVGGAPPEATYAALIPFSAAAALRPAAGGWPA
;
A
#
# COMPACT_ATOMS: atom_id res chain seq x y z
N MET A 1 -1.30 24.35 -45.06
CA MET A 1 -1.88 24.60 -43.72
C MET A 1 -1.62 23.39 -42.82
N ALA A 2 -0.56 23.40 -42.01
CA ALA A 2 -0.27 22.33 -41.06
C ALA A 2 -0.96 22.66 -39.72
N ARG A 3 -1.97 21.87 -39.34
CA ARG A 3 -2.61 21.95 -38.02
C ARG A 3 -1.64 21.36 -37.00
N THR A 4 -0.98 22.21 -36.23
CA THR A 4 -0.23 21.79 -35.04
C THR A 4 -1.24 21.46 -33.95
N ASN A 5 -1.48 20.16 -33.71
CA ASN A 5 -2.19 19.69 -32.52
C ASN A 5 -1.32 20.00 -31.29
N ARG A 6 -1.48 21.19 -30.73
CA ARG A 6 -1.02 21.53 -29.39
C ARG A 6 -2.01 20.92 -28.39
N PHE A 7 -1.79 19.65 -28.03
CA PHE A 7 -2.34 19.14 -26.78
C PHE A 7 -1.81 20.03 -25.64
N PRO A 8 -2.65 20.50 -24.71
CA PRO A 8 -2.17 21.28 -23.59
C PRO A 8 -1.17 20.44 -22.80
N ARG A 9 0.10 20.87 -22.74
CA ARG A 9 1.05 20.37 -21.75
C ARG A 9 0.55 20.85 -20.39
N PHE A 10 -0.21 20.02 -19.69
CA PHE A 10 -0.35 20.18 -18.25
C PHE A 10 1.07 20.23 -17.67
N ALA A 11 1.42 21.32 -16.99
CA ALA A 11 2.74 21.47 -16.41
C ALA A 11 3.03 20.28 -15.49
N ARG A 12 4.09 19.51 -15.78
CA ARG A 12 4.51 18.40 -14.94
C ARG A 12 5.04 19.00 -13.63
N ARG A 13 4.25 18.89 -12.56
CA ARG A 13 4.68 19.29 -11.21
C ARG A 13 5.53 18.17 -10.62
N ASP A 14 6.74 17.99 -11.13
CA ASP A 14 7.69 17.03 -10.58
C ASP A 14 8.28 17.61 -9.28
N GLY A 15 8.59 16.75 -8.30
CA GLY A 15 9.17 17.19 -7.02
C GLY A 15 8.16 17.67 -5.97
N ILE A 16 6.85 17.43 -6.16
CA ILE A 16 5.86 17.67 -5.10
C ILE A 16 6.13 16.71 -3.93
N ILE A 17 6.15 17.26 -2.72
CA ILE A 17 6.15 16.51 -1.46
C ILE A 17 4.99 17.04 -0.64
N ARG A 18 4.13 16.15 -0.13
CA ARG A 18 3.01 16.54 0.74
C ARG A 18 2.79 15.53 1.86
N PRO A 19 2.20 15.94 3.00
CA PRO A 19 1.65 15.01 3.97
C PRO A 19 0.41 14.29 3.41
N LEU A 20 -0.04 13.26 4.15
CA LEU A 20 -1.34 12.62 3.91
C LEU A 20 -2.48 13.62 4.05
N THR A 21 -3.46 13.56 3.15
CA THR A 21 -4.73 14.29 3.26
C THR A 21 -5.56 13.76 4.44
N ALA A 22 -6.60 14.49 4.85
CA ALA A 22 -7.50 14.03 5.89
C ALA A 22 -8.19 12.70 5.52
N GLY A 23 -8.59 12.53 4.25
CA GLY A 23 -9.22 11.30 3.77
C GLY A 23 -8.24 10.14 3.67
N GLU A 24 -6.99 10.37 3.25
CA GLU A 24 -5.94 9.35 3.26
C GLU A 24 -5.61 8.87 4.69
N ARG A 25 -5.59 9.79 5.65
CA ARG A 25 -5.44 9.46 7.08
C ARG A 25 -6.61 8.65 7.60
N ALA A 26 -7.84 8.95 7.15
CA ALA A 26 -9.01 8.17 7.51
C ALA A 26 -8.93 6.73 6.99
N ILE A 27 -8.50 6.53 5.73
CA ILE A 27 -8.25 5.18 5.17
C ILE A 27 -7.16 4.46 5.97
N ALA A 28 -6.06 5.15 6.29
CA ALA A 28 -4.98 4.56 7.08
C ALA A 28 -5.46 4.13 8.48
N ALA A 29 -6.26 4.97 9.15
CA ALA A 29 -6.83 4.66 10.44
C ALA A 29 -7.84 3.49 10.38
N GLU A 30 -8.64 3.40 9.32
CA GLU A 30 -9.58 2.29 9.08
C GLU A 30 -8.85 0.95 8.96
N VAL A 31 -7.75 0.91 8.18
CA VAL A 31 -7.06 -0.35 7.85
C VAL A 31 -6.02 -0.75 8.89
N PHE A 32 -5.22 0.19 9.37
CA PHE A 32 -4.05 -0.08 10.23
C PHE A 32 -4.28 0.32 11.69
N GLY A 33 -5.25 1.19 11.97
CA GLY A 33 -5.53 1.68 13.30
C GLY A 33 -4.26 2.20 14.00
N PRO A 34 -4.00 1.79 15.26
CA PRO A 34 -2.83 2.25 16.02
C PRO A 34 -1.52 1.58 15.59
N ALA A 35 -1.54 0.60 14.68
CA ALA A 35 -0.33 -0.10 14.27
C ALA A 35 0.55 0.72 13.32
N LEU A 36 0.04 1.82 12.76
CA LEU A 36 0.75 2.71 11.87
C LEU A 36 0.60 4.16 12.35
N ASP A 37 1.70 4.89 12.37
CA ASP A 37 1.70 6.34 12.57
C ASP A 37 1.65 7.06 11.19
N PRO A 38 0.56 7.75 10.85
CA PRO A 38 0.44 8.46 9.58
C PRO A 38 1.16 9.82 9.55
N ASP A 39 1.58 10.36 10.69
CA ASP A 39 2.17 11.70 10.79
C ASP A 39 3.51 11.89 10.08
N PRO A 40 4.47 10.95 10.14
CA PRO A 40 5.73 11.10 9.43
C PRO A 40 5.60 10.88 7.92
N VAL A 41 4.53 10.23 7.45
CA VAL A 41 4.40 9.77 6.06
C VAL A 41 4.26 10.94 5.08
N ARG A 42 5.03 10.90 3.99
CA ARG A 42 4.92 11.85 2.88
C ARG A 42 4.63 11.14 1.56
N LEU A 43 3.81 11.76 0.73
CA LEU A 43 3.71 11.42 -0.68
C LEU A 43 4.64 12.29 -1.50
N ARG A 44 5.44 11.64 -2.34
CA ARG A 44 6.47 12.26 -3.16
C ARG A 44 6.21 11.95 -4.62
N ARG A 45 5.99 12.99 -5.42
CA ARG A 45 5.97 12.88 -6.88
C ARG A 45 7.40 12.95 -7.42
N ALA A 46 8.15 11.89 -7.16
CA ALA A 46 9.55 11.78 -7.51
C ALA A 46 9.91 10.31 -7.70
N LYS A 47 11.06 10.07 -8.30
CA LYS A 47 11.69 8.75 -8.23
C LYS A 47 12.34 8.60 -6.85
N TRP A 48 12.17 7.46 -6.21
CA TRP A 48 12.96 7.05 -5.05
C TRP A 48 14.43 6.83 -5.43
N PHE A 49 14.68 6.20 -6.58
CA PHE A 49 16.03 5.96 -7.12
C PHE A 49 16.05 6.10 -8.65
N MET A 50 17.23 6.33 -9.23
CA MET A 50 17.42 6.72 -10.63
C MET A 50 16.72 5.79 -11.65
N PHE A 51 16.68 4.48 -11.36
CA PHE A 51 16.13 3.43 -12.23
C PHE A 51 14.76 2.91 -11.81
N GLN A 52 14.02 3.61 -10.93
CA GLN A 52 12.63 3.26 -10.63
C GLN A 52 11.80 3.24 -11.93
N PRO A 53 11.19 2.10 -12.29
CA PRO A 53 10.33 2.03 -13.47
C PRO A 53 9.12 2.94 -13.34
N ALA A 54 8.64 3.48 -14.46
CA ALA A 54 7.58 4.47 -14.44
C ALA A 54 6.26 3.94 -13.86
N TRP A 55 5.95 2.67 -14.05
CA TRP A 55 4.70 2.04 -13.62
C TRP A 55 4.71 1.53 -12.17
N VAL A 56 5.76 1.81 -11.39
CA VAL A 56 5.94 1.27 -10.04
C VAL A 56 5.88 2.40 -9.01
N THR A 57 5.01 2.27 -8.02
CA THR A 57 5.05 3.05 -6.78
C THR A 57 5.90 2.30 -5.76
N MET A 58 6.61 3.03 -4.90
CA MET A 58 7.55 2.45 -3.94
C MET A 58 7.37 3.11 -2.58
N ALA A 59 7.39 2.34 -1.49
CA ALA A 59 7.47 2.87 -0.14
C ALA A 59 8.57 2.20 0.71
N PRO A 60 9.87 2.41 0.39
CA PRO A 60 10.98 1.67 0.98
C PRO A 60 11.47 2.23 2.32
N ASP A 61 11.17 3.49 2.62
CA ASP A 61 11.71 4.29 3.73
C ASP A 61 10.61 4.96 4.58
N GLY A 62 9.36 4.52 4.43
CA GLY A 62 8.20 5.09 5.12
C GLY A 62 7.51 6.24 4.41
N ASP A 63 8.06 6.72 3.29
CA ASP A 63 7.39 7.64 2.37
C ASP A 63 6.90 6.91 1.12
N ILE A 64 5.83 7.41 0.49
CA ILE A 64 5.29 6.84 -0.76
C ILE A 64 5.81 7.64 -1.95
N TRP A 65 6.54 6.98 -2.84
CA TRP A 65 7.19 7.55 -4.01
C TRP A 65 6.45 7.19 -5.30
N CYS A 66 5.66 8.13 -5.80
CA CYS A 66 4.96 8.00 -7.06
C CYS A 66 5.85 8.52 -8.20
N HIS A 67 6.22 7.63 -9.12
CA HIS A 67 7.03 8.00 -10.26
C HIS A 67 6.33 9.11 -11.10
N PRO A 68 6.99 10.23 -11.45
CA PRO A 68 6.33 11.38 -12.08
C PRO A 68 5.66 11.10 -13.44
N ASN A 69 6.21 10.12 -14.18
CA ASN A 69 5.69 9.65 -15.46
C ASN A 69 4.80 8.39 -15.35
N GLY A 70 4.44 7.96 -14.14
CA GLY A 70 3.70 6.72 -13.92
C GLY A 70 2.19 6.80 -14.01
N GLY A 71 1.64 8.01 -14.00
CA GLY A 71 0.18 8.23 -14.00
C GLY A 71 -0.53 7.84 -12.70
N VAL A 72 0.19 7.33 -11.70
CA VAL A 72 -0.36 6.89 -10.40
C VAL A 72 -0.55 8.05 -9.41
N TRP A 73 0.14 9.19 -9.61
CA TRP A 73 0.02 10.33 -8.72
C TRP A 73 -1.44 10.79 -8.60
N CYS A 74 -1.90 10.93 -7.35
CA CYS A 74 -3.18 11.53 -7.02
C CYS A 74 -2.97 12.63 -5.95
N ASP A 75 -3.66 13.76 -6.14
CA ASP A 75 -3.64 14.84 -5.15
C ASP A 75 -4.36 14.43 -3.85
N ASP A 76 -5.32 13.50 -3.95
CA ASP A 76 -5.97 12.84 -2.81
C ASP A 76 -6.42 11.42 -3.20
N PHE A 77 -5.69 10.40 -2.74
CA PHE A 77 -6.02 9.00 -3.05
C PHE A 77 -7.40 8.58 -2.51
N SER A 78 -7.86 9.22 -1.43
CA SER A 78 -9.16 8.89 -0.82
C SER A 78 -10.36 9.31 -1.67
N ALA A 79 -10.20 10.32 -2.52
CA ALA A 79 -11.21 10.77 -3.47
C ALA A 79 -11.20 9.96 -4.79
N GLY A 80 -10.24 9.03 -4.92
CA GLY A 80 -10.07 8.21 -6.11
C GLY A 80 -11.03 7.02 -6.19
N PRO A 81 -11.12 6.39 -7.38
CA PRO A 81 -11.79 5.10 -7.55
C PRO A 81 -11.18 4.03 -6.65
N LEU A 82 -11.92 2.94 -6.41
CA LEU A 82 -11.51 1.88 -5.47
C LEU A 82 -10.09 1.34 -5.73
N TRP A 83 -9.68 1.20 -6.99
CA TRP A 83 -8.34 0.71 -7.31
C TRP A 83 -7.22 1.66 -6.85
N GLN A 84 -7.44 2.98 -6.83
CA GLN A 84 -6.45 3.94 -6.33
C GLN A 84 -6.36 3.89 -4.81
N ARG A 85 -7.52 3.80 -4.13
CA ARG A 85 -7.58 3.63 -2.68
C ARG A 85 -6.91 2.32 -2.25
N ALA A 86 -7.16 1.24 -2.99
CA ALA A 86 -6.55 -0.07 -2.76
C ALA A 86 -5.02 -0.03 -2.97
N LEU A 87 -4.56 0.60 -4.06
CA LEU A 87 -3.13 0.81 -4.29
C LEU A 87 -2.47 1.64 -3.18
N PHE A 88 -3.15 2.68 -2.68
CA PHE A 88 -2.67 3.45 -1.53
C PHE A 88 -2.53 2.55 -0.28
N VAL A 89 -3.50 1.67 -0.02
CA VAL A 89 -3.43 0.70 1.09
C VAL A 89 -2.27 -0.30 0.92
N HIS A 90 -2.01 -0.76 -0.31
CA HIS A 90 -0.83 -1.58 -0.62
C HIS A 90 0.47 -0.87 -0.20
N GLU A 91 0.66 0.37 -0.64
CA GLU A 91 1.85 1.15 -0.32
C GLU A 91 1.94 1.49 1.18
N MET A 92 0.81 1.79 1.84
CA MET A 92 0.76 1.98 3.29
C MET A 92 1.12 0.71 4.07
N THR A 93 0.92 -0.48 3.49
CA THR A 93 1.40 -1.73 4.10
C THR A 93 2.92 -1.79 4.12
N HIS A 94 3.59 -1.27 3.09
CA HIS A 94 5.05 -1.13 3.11
C HIS A 94 5.51 -0.07 4.13
N VAL A 95 4.79 1.05 4.25
CA VAL A 95 5.06 2.02 5.32
C VAL A 95 4.94 1.37 6.70
N TRP A 96 3.90 0.60 6.94
CA TRP A 96 3.71 -0.16 8.19
C TRP A 96 4.86 -1.16 8.42
N GLN A 97 5.27 -1.91 7.39
CA GLN A 97 6.41 -2.83 7.47
C GLN A 97 7.70 -2.08 7.87
N HIS A 98 7.95 -0.93 7.25
CA HIS A 98 9.10 -0.09 7.59
C HIS A 98 9.05 0.40 9.04
N GLN A 99 7.91 0.93 9.50
CA GLN A 99 7.72 1.36 10.90
C GLN A 99 7.85 0.20 11.90
N SER A 100 7.52 -1.03 11.47
CA SER A 100 7.70 -2.26 12.23
C SER A 100 9.14 -2.79 12.21
N GLY A 101 10.10 -2.04 11.67
CA GLY A 101 11.53 -2.40 11.63
C GLY A 101 11.95 -3.29 10.46
N VAL A 102 11.07 -3.52 9.48
CA VAL A 102 11.41 -4.33 8.30
C VAL A 102 12.26 -3.50 7.33
N ASN A 103 13.50 -3.93 7.10
CA ASN A 103 14.31 -3.38 6.01
C ASN A 103 13.82 -3.89 4.66
N LEU A 104 12.97 -3.09 4.00
CA LEU A 104 12.32 -3.46 2.73
C LEU A 104 13.31 -3.68 1.59
N ILE A 105 14.40 -2.92 1.54
CA ILE A 105 15.42 -3.06 0.51
C ILE A 105 16.08 -4.44 0.58
N LEU A 106 16.42 -4.90 1.79
CA LEU A 106 17.05 -6.22 2.00
C LEU A 106 16.06 -7.38 1.89
N LYS A 107 14.80 -7.16 2.27
CA LYS A 107 13.75 -8.20 2.24
C LYS A 107 13.11 -8.38 0.87
N ARG A 108 13.22 -7.40 -0.04
CA ARG A 108 12.70 -7.49 -1.41
C ARG A 108 13.60 -8.40 -2.25
N ARG A 109 13.31 -9.71 -2.23
CA ARG A 109 14.01 -10.69 -3.06
C ARG A 109 13.71 -10.46 -4.55
N PRO A 110 14.70 -10.54 -5.45
CA PRO A 110 14.44 -10.58 -6.88
C PRO A 110 13.45 -11.71 -7.20
N PHE A 111 12.44 -11.43 -8.01
CA PHE A 111 11.42 -12.42 -8.43
C PHE A 111 10.51 -12.95 -7.31
N ALA A 112 10.36 -12.23 -6.20
CA ALA A 112 9.39 -12.59 -5.17
C ALA A 112 7.97 -12.70 -5.78
N PRO A 113 7.25 -13.81 -5.58
CA PRO A 113 5.93 -13.99 -6.16
C PRO A 113 4.93 -13.06 -5.49
N TYR A 114 4.13 -12.35 -6.30
CA TYR A 114 2.95 -11.61 -5.83
C TYR A 114 1.76 -12.53 -5.53
N ALA A 115 1.73 -13.71 -6.16
CA ALA A 115 0.70 -14.71 -5.91
C ALA A 115 0.83 -15.28 -4.49
N TYR A 116 -0.23 -15.15 -3.71
CA TYR A 116 -0.33 -15.65 -2.33
C TYR A 116 -1.47 -16.66 -2.15
N LEU A 117 -2.38 -16.74 -3.12
CA LEU A 117 -3.48 -17.71 -3.12
C LEU A 117 -3.03 -19.08 -3.65
N PRO A 118 -3.62 -20.18 -3.13
CA PRO A 118 -4.55 -20.21 -1.99
C PRO A 118 -3.85 -19.87 -0.66
N LEU A 119 -4.59 -19.31 0.30
CA LEU A 119 -4.06 -19.12 1.66
C LEU A 119 -3.69 -20.47 2.26
N VAL A 120 -2.52 -20.56 2.90
CA VAL A 120 -2.04 -21.77 3.54
C VAL A 120 -2.59 -21.80 4.97
N PRO A 121 -3.39 -22.81 5.37
CA PRO A 121 -3.93 -22.90 6.72
C PRO A 121 -2.83 -22.84 7.78
N GLY A 122 -3.03 -22.02 8.81
CA GLY A 122 -2.08 -21.84 9.91
C GLY A 122 -0.80 -21.06 9.57
N LYS A 123 -0.60 -20.65 8.31
CA LYS A 123 0.53 -19.80 7.95
C LYS A 123 0.33 -18.39 8.50
N ALA A 124 1.22 -17.96 9.38
CA ALA A 124 1.20 -16.60 9.93
C ALA A 124 1.40 -15.55 8.85
N PHE A 125 0.81 -14.36 9.04
CA PHE A 125 0.96 -13.23 8.11
C PHE A 125 2.42 -12.84 7.85
N THR A 126 3.25 -12.84 8.90
CA THR A 126 4.69 -12.52 8.82
C THR A 126 5.51 -13.56 8.05
N ALA A 127 4.96 -14.76 7.81
CA ALA A 127 5.58 -15.81 7.00
C ALA A 127 5.31 -15.65 5.49
N TYR A 128 4.47 -14.68 5.08
CA TYR A 128 4.32 -14.27 3.69
C TYR A 128 5.42 -13.28 3.30
N GLY A 129 5.79 -13.24 2.01
CA GLY A 129 6.70 -12.22 1.49
C GLY A 129 6.11 -10.82 1.64
N ILE A 130 6.96 -9.79 1.71
CA ILE A 130 6.51 -8.40 1.95
C ILE A 130 5.50 -7.90 0.91
N GLU A 131 5.65 -8.31 -0.36
CA GLU A 131 4.69 -8.00 -1.43
C GLU A 131 3.40 -8.77 -1.25
N GLN A 132 3.47 -10.06 -0.88
CA GLN A 132 2.28 -10.87 -0.62
C GLN A 132 1.48 -10.30 0.55
N GLN A 133 2.15 -9.86 1.62
CA GLN A 133 1.51 -9.18 2.74
C GLN A 133 0.75 -7.93 2.28
N ALA A 134 1.37 -7.09 1.44
CA ALA A 134 0.74 -5.89 0.90
C ALA A 134 -0.46 -6.21 0.00
N VAL A 135 -0.37 -7.22 -0.88
CA VAL A 135 -1.50 -7.68 -1.70
C VAL A 135 -2.62 -8.26 -0.83
N ILE A 136 -2.29 -9.01 0.24
CA ILE A 136 -3.29 -9.55 1.19
C ILE A 136 -4.09 -8.42 1.85
N VAL A 137 -3.42 -7.35 2.29
CA VAL A 137 -4.09 -6.19 2.91
C VAL A 137 -4.87 -5.37 1.88
N GLU A 138 -4.34 -5.20 0.68
CA GLU A 138 -5.02 -4.56 -0.44
C GLU A 138 -6.34 -5.28 -0.78
N ASP A 139 -6.29 -6.60 -0.93
CA ASP A 139 -7.46 -7.41 -1.27
C ASP A 139 -8.49 -7.43 -0.12
N ALA A 140 -8.05 -7.45 1.14
CA ALA A 140 -8.92 -7.31 2.29
C ALA A 140 -9.68 -5.97 2.26
N TYR A 141 -8.98 -4.87 1.98
CA TYR A 141 -9.60 -3.54 1.83
C TYR A 141 -10.56 -3.48 0.65
N ARG A 142 -10.20 -4.06 -0.50
CA ARG A 142 -11.10 -4.12 -1.66
C ARG A 142 -12.41 -4.83 -1.31
N LEU A 143 -12.34 -5.93 -0.56
CA LEU A 143 -13.51 -6.69 -0.12
C LEU A 143 -14.38 -5.89 0.86
N SER A 144 -13.78 -5.24 1.86
CA SER A 144 -14.54 -4.42 2.84
C SER A 144 -15.27 -3.24 2.19
N GLN A 145 -14.78 -2.76 1.05
CA GLN A 145 -15.40 -1.70 0.25
C GLN A 145 -16.43 -2.23 -0.78
N GLY A 146 -16.82 -3.50 -0.70
CA GLY A 146 -17.80 -4.14 -1.60
C GLY A 146 -17.23 -4.52 -2.97
N GLY A 147 -15.91 -4.52 -3.12
CA GLY A 147 -15.20 -4.98 -4.32
C GLY A 147 -15.17 -6.50 -4.47
N ARG A 148 -14.45 -6.97 -5.49
CA ARG A 148 -14.30 -8.39 -5.81
C ARG A 148 -12.85 -8.74 -6.06
N VAL A 149 -12.41 -9.88 -5.54
CA VAL A 149 -11.09 -10.47 -5.77
C VAL A 149 -11.29 -11.91 -6.21
N GLY A 150 -10.74 -12.28 -7.36
CA GLY A 150 -10.92 -13.61 -7.95
C GLY A 150 -10.30 -14.70 -7.09
N GLY A 151 -11.10 -15.71 -6.68
CA GLY A 151 -10.63 -16.81 -5.85
C GLY A 151 -10.32 -16.43 -4.39
N ALA A 152 -10.66 -15.21 -3.96
CA ALA A 152 -10.44 -14.79 -2.60
C ALA A 152 -11.32 -15.59 -1.61
N PRO A 153 -10.76 -15.98 -0.45
CA PRO A 153 -11.57 -16.46 0.67
C PRO A 153 -12.49 -15.35 1.20
N PRO A 154 -13.44 -15.69 2.11
CA PRO A 154 -14.28 -14.69 2.77
C PRO A 154 -13.46 -13.61 3.48
N GLU A 155 -14.01 -12.39 3.56
CA GLU A 155 -13.37 -11.23 4.22
C GLU A 155 -12.89 -11.55 5.66
N ALA A 156 -13.69 -12.32 6.42
CA ALA A 156 -13.35 -12.75 7.77
C ALA A 156 -12.03 -13.55 7.84
N THR A 157 -11.66 -14.27 6.78
CA THR A 157 -10.38 -15.00 6.71
C THR A 157 -9.20 -14.04 6.65
N TYR A 158 -9.32 -12.93 5.91
CA TYR A 158 -8.30 -11.89 5.89
C TYR A 158 -8.20 -11.17 7.23
N ALA A 159 -9.35 -10.82 7.82
CA ALA A 159 -9.41 -10.15 9.11
C ALA A 159 -8.73 -10.98 10.21
N ALA A 160 -8.87 -12.31 10.19
CA ALA A 160 -8.20 -13.21 11.13
C ALA A 160 -6.70 -13.36 10.88
N LEU A 161 -6.23 -13.17 9.64
CA LEU A 161 -4.83 -13.29 9.26
C LEU A 161 -4.03 -12.00 9.53
N ILE A 162 -4.60 -10.83 9.23
CA ILE A 162 -3.91 -9.53 9.31
C ILE A 162 -3.80 -9.10 10.78
N PRO A 163 -2.58 -8.85 11.30
CA PRO A 163 -2.34 -8.70 12.74
C PRO A 163 -2.84 -7.38 13.34
N PHE A 164 -3.17 -6.40 12.51
CA PHE A 164 -3.64 -5.07 12.92
C PHE A 164 -5.06 -4.77 12.43
N SER A 165 -5.78 -5.77 11.90
CA SER A 165 -7.17 -5.57 11.52
C SER A 165 -8.02 -5.22 12.75
N ALA A 166 -9.11 -4.47 12.55
CA ALA A 166 -10.06 -4.17 13.63
C ALA A 166 -10.59 -5.42 14.34
N ALA A 167 -10.70 -6.56 13.62
CA ALA A 167 -11.08 -7.86 14.19
C ALA A 167 -9.95 -8.49 15.04
N ALA A 168 -8.68 -8.28 14.67
CA ALA A 168 -7.54 -8.72 15.46
C ALA A 168 -7.36 -7.91 16.76
N ALA A 169 -7.69 -6.61 16.74
CA ALA A 169 -7.64 -5.73 17.91
C ALA A 169 -8.64 -6.09 19.02
N LEU A 170 -9.70 -6.86 18.71
CA LEU A 170 -10.68 -7.36 19.67
C LEU A 170 -10.27 -8.70 20.33
N ARG A 171 -9.14 -9.28 19.95
CA ARG A 171 -8.58 -10.49 20.59
C ARG A 171 -7.60 -10.08 21.68
N PRO A 172 -7.66 -10.65 22.90
CA PRO A 172 -6.65 -10.37 23.93
C PRO A 172 -5.26 -10.75 23.41
N ALA A 173 -4.29 -9.86 23.62
CA ALA A 173 -2.93 -9.99 23.09
C ALA A 173 -2.27 -11.29 23.59
N ALA A 174 -2.16 -12.27 22.70
CA ALA A 174 -1.38 -13.47 22.95
C ALA A 174 0.04 -13.26 22.41
N GLY A 175 0.96 -12.88 23.29
CA GLY A 175 2.40 -13.07 23.13
C GLY A 175 3.11 -12.09 22.19
N GLY A 176 4.16 -11.45 22.71
CA GLY A 176 4.98 -10.48 22.01
C GLY A 176 5.77 -11.04 20.82
N TRP A 177 6.18 -10.11 19.97
CA TRP A 177 7.03 -10.30 18.80
C TRP A 177 8.33 -11.03 19.15
N PRO A 178 8.73 -12.10 18.45
CA PRO A 178 10.10 -12.61 18.55
C PRO A 178 11.07 -11.61 17.89
N ALA A 179 12.20 -11.40 18.58
CA ALA A 179 13.32 -10.55 18.19
C ALA A 179 13.99 -10.96 16.87
#